data_AF-A0A353LMT4-F1
#
_entry.id   AF-A0A353LMT4-F1
#
_cell.length_a   1.000
_cell.length_b   1.000
_cell.length_c   1.000
_cell.angle_alpha   90.00
_cell.angle_beta   90.00
_cell.angle_gamma   90.00
#
_symmetry.space_group_name_H-M   'P 1'
#
loop_
_entity.id
_entity.type
_entity.pdbx_description
1 polymer ?
#
loop_
_entity_poly.entity_id
_entity_poly.type
_entity_poly.pdbx_seq_one_letter_code
_entity_poly.pdbx_strand_id
1 'polypeptide(L)' 'IWVASPISGACLRVVEGGEITDRVEVENQAFACALGGPDRKTLFMCTAKDSDPESSKKSRTGRIEAVPVKVPGAGLP' A
#
# COMPACT_ATOMS: atom_id res chain seq x y z
N ILE A 1 8.09 6.52 -6.78
CA ILE A 1 7.59 5.15 -6.53
C ILE A 1 6.61 5.15 -5.37
N TRP A 2 5.80 4.09 -5.23
CA TRP A 2 5.04 3.81 -4.01
C TRP A 2 5.69 2.66 -3.24
N VAL A 3 5.74 2.79 -1.92
CA VAL A 3 6.36 1.80 -1.02
C VAL A 3 5.39 1.47 0.09
N ALA A 4 5.00 0.21 0.21
CA ALA A 4 4.28 -0.28 1.38
C ALA A 4 5.25 -0.46 2.55
N SER A 5 4.88 0.02 3.73
CA SER A 5 5.70 -0.01 4.92
C SER A 5 4.90 -0.56 6.10
N PRO A 6 5.13 -1.82 6.51
CA PRO A 6 4.47 -2.41 7.66
C PRO A 6 4.79 -1.64 8.95
N ILE A 7 6.05 -1.23 9.11
CA ILE A 7 6.54 -0.51 10.31
C ILE A 7 5.83 0.82 10.50
N SER A 8 5.61 1.57 9.42
CA SER A 8 4.94 2.87 9.51
C SER A 8 3.43 2.78 9.37
N GLY A 9 2.85 1.59 9.14
CA GLY A 9 1.39 1.43 8.94
C GLY A 9 0.87 2.23 7.75
N ALA A 10 1.64 2.32 6.65
CA ALA A 10 1.28 3.18 5.53
C ALA A 10 1.89 2.74 4.19
N CYS A 11 1.28 3.22 3.11
CA CYS A 11 1.93 3.31 1.81
C CYS A 11 2.44 4.74 1.58
N LEU A 12 3.69 4.86 1.15
CA LEU A 12 4.40 6.12 1.00
C LEU A 12 4.72 6.37 -0.48
N ARG A 13 4.44 7.58 -0.97
CA ARG A 13 4.94 8.02 -2.26
C ARG A 13 6.29 8.69 -2.06
N VAL A 14 7.32 8.05 -2.59
CA VAL A 14 8.71 8.52 -2.52
C VAL A 14 9.12 9.00 -3.91
N VAL A 15 9.61 10.23 -4.01
CA VAL A 15 10.16 10.79 -5.26
C VAL A 15 11.69 10.68 -5.26
N GLU A 16 12.30 11.08 -6.38
CA GLU A 16 13.76 11.13 -6.50
C GLU A 16 14.37 11.96 -5.37
N GLY A 17 15.52 11.52 -4.84
CA GLY A 17 16.13 12.12 -3.65
C GLY A 17 15.55 11.65 -2.31
N GLY A 18 14.51 10.81 -2.32
CA GLY A 18 13.96 10.18 -1.12
C GLY A 18 12.88 10.99 -0.40
N GLU A 19 12.45 12.12 -0.96
CA GLU A 19 11.37 12.92 -0.40
C GLU A 19 10.04 12.14 -0.43
N ILE A 20 9.31 12.18 0.69
CA ILE A 20 7.98 11.61 0.80
C ILE A 20 6.96 12.71 0.50
N THR A 21 6.22 12.57 -0.60
CA THR A 21 5.24 13.58 -1.02
C THR A 21 3.80 13.22 -0.64
N ASP A 22 3.52 11.94 -0.40
CA ASP A 22 2.20 11.45 -0.03
C ASP A 22 2.32 10.27 0.94
N ARG A 23 1.34 10.18 1.85
CA ARG A 23 1.20 9.11 2.83
C ARG A 23 -0.25 8.66 2.88
N VAL A 24 -0.47 7.37 2.65
CA VAL A 24 -1.77 6.71 2.81
C VAL A 24 -1.68 5.81 4.03
N GLU A 25 -2.31 6.23 5.11
CA GLU A 25 -2.36 5.45 6.35
C GLU A 25 -3.40 4.34 6.23
N VAL A 26 -3.10 3.21 6.86
CA VAL A 26 -4.01 2.08 6.96
C VAL A 26 -4.22 1.75 8.44
N GLU A 27 -5.35 1.14 8.78
CA GLU A 27 -5.63 0.76 10.18
C GLU A 27 -4.63 -0.28 10.70
N ASN A 28 -4.14 -1.16 9.81
CA ASN A 28 -3.21 -2.25 10.14
C ASN A 28 -1.82 -2.00 9.52
N GLN A 29 -1.11 -3.05 9.12
CA GLN A 29 0.16 -2.96 8.41
C GLN A 29 -0.04 -3.09 6.90
N ALA A 30 0.73 -2.37 6.10
CA ALA A 30 0.72 -2.45 4.64
C ALA A 30 1.93 -3.26 4.12
N PHE A 31 1.68 -4.34 3.38
CA PHE A 31 2.71 -5.29 2.93
C PHE A 31 3.07 -5.19 1.45
N ALA A 32 2.13 -4.76 0.62
CA ALA A 32 2.35 -4.54 -0.80
C ALA A 32 1.41 -3.44 -1.30
N CYS A 33 1.83 -2.74 -2.36
CA CYS A 33 0.98 -1.76 -3.01
C CYS A 33 1.27 -1.70 -4.52
N ALA A 34 0.23 -1.39 -5.30
CA ALA A 34 0.34 -1.17 -6.73
C ALA A 34 -0.69 -0.14 -7.20
N LEU A 35 -0.35 0.62 -8.24
CA LEU A 35 -1.29 1.51 -8.91
C LEU A 35 -2.02 0.76 -10.02
N GLY A 36 -3.35 0.92 -10.05
CA GLY A 36 -4.23 0.30 -11.04
C GLY A 36 -5.47 1.14 -11.27
N GLY A 37 -6.51 0.50 -11.81
CA GLY A 37 -7.72 1.17 -12.28
C GLY A 37 -7.55 1.78 -13.69
N PRO A 38 -8.65 2.22 -14.33
CA PRO A 38 -8.64 2.70 -15.71
C PRO A 38 -7.71 3.89 -15.98
N ASP A 39 -7.53 4.76 -14.99
CA ASP A 39 -6.68 5.96 -15.06
C ASP A 39 -5.35 5.80 -14.31
N ARG A 40 -5.07 4.59 -13.79
CA ARG A 40 -3.88 4.26 -12.99
C ARG A 40 -3.76 5.09 -11.70
N LYS A 41 -4.86 5.65 -11.19
CA LYS A 41 -4.89 6.46 -9.96
C LYS A 41 -5.53 5.77 -8.77
N THR A 42 -5.79 4.48 -8.84
CA THR A 42 -6.21 3.71 -7.66
C THR A 42 -4.99 3.02 -7.06
N LEU A 43 -4.64 3.36 -5.83
CA LEU A 43 -3.64 2.63 -5.05
C LEU A 43 -4.29 1.45 -4.37
N PHE A 44 -4.00 0.24 -4.84
CA PHE A 44 -4.36 -1.02 -4.19
C PHE A 44 -3.30 -1.38 -3.16
N MET A 45 -3.72 -1.86 -2.00
CA MET A 45 -2.85 -2.17 -0.86
C MET A 45 -3.25 -3.51 -0.23
N CYS A 46 -2.26 -4.36 0.04
CA CYS A 46 -2.44 -5.56 0.85
C CYS A 46 -2.19 -5.22 2.31
N THR A 47 -3.20 -5.34 3.16
CA THR A 47 -3.08 -5.03 4.60
C THR A 47 -3.42 -6.22 5.48
N ALA A 48 -2.75 -6.34 6.64
CA ALA A 48 -3.07 -7.32 7.68
C ALA A 48 -2.50 -6.86 9.03
N LYS A 49 -2.94 -7.46 10.14
CA LYS A 49 -2.45 -7.10 11.49
C LYS A 49 -1.00 -7.50 11.76
N ASP A 50 -0.55 -8.60 11.15
CA ASP A 50 0.79 -9.14 11.27
C ASP A 50 1.20 -9.85 9.97
N SER A 51 2.45 -10.29 9.88
CA SER A 51 2.97 -11.14 8.80
C SER A 51 3.40 -12.52 9.28
N ASP A 52 3.15 -12.86 10.55
CA ASP A 52 3.48 -14.17 11.09
C ASP A 52 2.52 -15.20 10.49
N PRO A 53 2.99 -16.26 9.81
CA PRO A 53 2.10 -17.17 9.07
C PRO A 53 1.00 -17.80 9.93
N GLU A 54 1.32 -18.20 11.16
CA GLU A 54 0.35 -18.86 12.05
C GLU A 54 -0.68 -17.84 12.60
N SER A 55 -0.22 -16.67 13.04
CA SER A 55 -1.08 -15.59 13.54
C SER A 55 -1.98 -15.03 12.44
N SER A 56 -1.44 -14.82 11.24
CA SER A 56 -2.19 -14.42 10.05
C SER A 56 -3.24 -15.45 9.64
N LYS A 57 -2.90 -16.75 9.64
CA LYS A 57 -3.84 -17.84 9.31
C LYS A 57 -4.98 -17.93 10.32
N LYS A 58 -4.69 -17.70 11.60
CA LYS A 58 -5.68 -17.72 12.68
C LYS A 58 -6.59 -16.49 12.66
N SER A 59 -6.03 -15.29 12.54
CA SER A 59 -6.76 -14.03 12.65
C SER A 59 -7.53 -13.66 11.37
N ARG A 60 -7.02 -14.07 10.19
CA ARG A 60 -7.63 -13.83 8.87
C ARG A 60 -7.97 -12.35 8.64
N THR A 61 -7.06 -11.49 9.07
CA THR A 61 -7.20 -10.03 9.00
C THR A 61 -6.81 -9.44 7.65
N GLY A 62 -6.26 -10.25 6.74
CA GLY A 62 -5.87 -9.83 5.40
C GLY A 62 -6.99 -9.13 4.63
N ARG A 63 -6.71 -7.95 4.08
CA ARG A 63 -7.62 -7.17 3.22
C ARG A 63 -6.87 -6.65 2.00
N ILE A 64 -7.64 -6.43 0.93
CA ILE A 64 -7.25 -5.54 -0.14
C ILE A 64 -8.01 -4.24 0.07
N GLU A 65 -7.26 -3.17 0.30
CA GLU A 65 -7.79 -1.82 0.40
C GLU A 65 -7.47 -1.06 -0.90
N ALA A 66 -8.34 -0.12 -1.28
CA ALA A 66 -8.18 0.65 -2.50
C ALA A 66 -8.57 2.10 -2.24
N VAL A 67 -7.67 3.03 -2.55
CA VAL A 67 -7.91 4.47 -2.40
C VAL A 67 -7.53 5.23 -3.67
N PRO A 68 -8.24 6.32 -4.01
CA PRO A 68 -7.81 7.20 -5.08
C PRO A 68 -6.58 8.01 -4.65
N VAL A 69 -5.63 8.20 -5.58
CA VAL A 69 -4.45 9.05 -5.40
C VAL A 69 -4.33 10.06 -6.53
N LYS A 70 -3.57 11.13 -6.32
CA LYS A 70 -3.45 12.21 -7.30
C LYS A 70 -2.55 11.85 -8.48
N VAL A 71 -1.51 11.04 -8.23
CA VAL A 71 -0.45 10.74 -9.20
C VAL A 71 -0.62 9.35 -9.80
N PRO A 72 -0.76 9.23 -11.14
CA PRO A 72 -0.97 7.96 -11.80
C PRO A 72 0.30 7.10 -11.84
N GLY A 73 0.11 5.79 -12.00
CA GLY A 73 1.21 4.85 -12.17
C GLY A 73 1.87 4.98 -13.54
N ALA A 74 3.19 4.85 -13.57
CA ALA A 74 3.94 4.77 -14.83
C ALA A 74 3.86 3.35 -15.42
N GLY A 75 3.97 3.23 -16.75
CA GLY A 75 4.06 1.95 -17.45
C GLY A 75 2.79 1.08 -17.40
N LEU A 76 2.96 -0.19 -17.78
CA LEU A 76 1.94 -1.24 -17.69
C LEU A 76 1.93 -1.86 -16.27
N PRO A 77 0.81 -2.44 -15.80
CA PRO A 77 0.83 -3.28 -14.60
C PRO A 77 1.70 -4.53 -14.80
#